data_AF-A0A2M8E0L7-F1
#
_entry.id   AF-A0A2M8E0L7-F1
#
_cell.length_a   1.000
_cell.length_b   1.000
_cell.length_c   1.000
_cell.angle_alpha   90.00
_cell.angle_beta   90.00
_cell.angle_gamma   90.00
#
_symmetry.space_group_name_H-M   'P 1'
#
loop_
_entity.id
_entity.type
_entity.pdbx_description
1 polymer ?
#
loop_
_entity_poly.entity_id
_entity_poly.type
_entity_poly.pdbx_seq_one_letter_code
_entity_poly.pdbx_strand_id
1 'polypeptide(L)'
;MTGDHEMKPGHLSKQRRALVAAVLSAATAAASAAIRISIWPWKGDKPYPQGDPLPVDLSTLPEGKLLTLNWQDKPVWVLRRSAADLATLSKKTAIELTDAESKESVQPATCRNPHRSIRPEIFVAMGLCTHQGCIPYLSEGKGFICPCHASQYDLAGRVFDDGPAPANLVIPAYRFASDQQLVIGEDA
;
A
#
# COMPACT_ATOMS: atom_id res chain seq x y z
N MET A 1 41.11 33.60 64.07
CA MET A 1 39.65 33.38 64.05
C MET A 1 39.33 32.68 62.74
N THR A 2 39.15 31.35 62.77
CA THR A 2 38.43 30.54 61.76
C THR A 2 38.42 29.13 62.32
N GLY A 3 37.33 28.75 62.99
CA GLY A 3 37.07 27.38 63.39
C GLY A 3 36.21 26.75 62.31
N ASP A 4 36.76 25.76 61.61
CA ASP A 4 36.08 24.99 60.57
C ASP A 4 34.91 24.22 61.17
N HIS A 5 33.68 24.54 60.73
CA HIS A 5 32.49 23.76 61.05
C HIS A 5 32.28 22.71 59.95
N GLU A 6 32.90 21.56 60.12
CA GLU A 6 32.72 20.41 59.23
C GLU A 6 31.32 19.79 59.44
N MET A 7 30.47 19.88 58.42
CA MET A 7 29.14 19.25 58.39
C MET A 7 29.28 17.75 58.14
N LYS A 8 28.99 16.92 59.15
CA LYS A 8 28.96 15.46 59.00
C LYS A 8 27.77 15.02 58.14
N PRO A 9 27.95 14.10 57.16
CA PRO A 9 26.86 13.60 56.35
C PRO A 9 25.90 12.73 57.17
N GLY A 10 24.60 12.97 57.00
CA GLY A 10 23.53 12.23 57.68
C GLY A 10 23.50 10.75 57.29
N HIS A 11 23.80 9.86 58.24
CA HIS A 11 23.76 8.42 58.00
C HIS A 11 22.33 7.89 58.10
N LEU A 12 21.71 7.60 56.95
CA LEU A 12 20.40 6.92 56.93
C LEU A 12 20.51 5.52 57.53
N SER A 13 19.58 5.15 58.43
CA SER A 13 19.55 3.83 59.07
C SER A 13 19.28 2.72 58.05
N LYS A 14 19.76 1.49 58.34
CA LYS A 14 19.56 0.32 57.46
C LYS A 14 18.09 0.09 57.09
N GLN A 15 17.17 0.34 58.03
CA GLN A 15 15.72 0.23 57.81
C GLN A 15 15.17 1.29 56.83
N ARG A 16 15.66 2.53 56.92
CA ARG A 16 15.29 3.59 55.96
C ARG A 16 15.83 3.31 54.56
N ARG A 17 17.04 2.76 54.45
CA ARG A 17 17.61 2.32 53.16
C ARG A 17 16.82 1.16 52.55
N ALA A 18 16.40 0.19 53.36
CA ALA A 18 15.57 -0.92 52.92
C ALA A 18 14.17 -0.47 52.45
N LEU A 19 13.54 0.47 53.18
CA LEU A 19 12.26 1.07 52.78
C LEU A 19 12.36 1.87 51.47
N VAL A 20 13.40 2.70 51.31
CA VAL A 20 13.64 3.44 50.06
C VAL A 20 13.88 2.46 48.90
N ALA A 21 14.70 1.42 49.10
CA ALA A 21 14.94 0.39 48.09
C ALA A 21 13.65 -0.39 47.71
N ALA A 22 12.78 -0.70 48.69
CA ALA A 22 11.52 -1.38 48.44
C ALA A 22 10.53 -0.51 47.64
N VAL A 23 10.46 0.80 47.90
CA VAL A 23 9.61 1.73 47.14
C VAL A 23 10.11 1.91 45.69
N LEU A 24 11.42 1.95 45.47
CA LEU A 24 12.00 1.98 44.12
C LEU A 24 11.77 0.68 43.33
N SER A 25 11.75 -0.47 44.01
CA SER A 25 11.51 -1.78 43.38
C SER A 25 10.04 -1.98 42.97
N ALA A 26 9.09 -1.42 43.72
CA ALA A 26 7.67 -1.47 43.37
C ALA A 26 7.34 -0.59 42.14
N ALA A 27 8.05 0.52 41.95
CA ALA A 27 7.86 1.41 40.79
C ALA A 27 8.32 0.78 39.46
N THR A 28 9.30 -0.12 39.48
CA THR A 28 9.82 -0.80 38.27
C THR A 28 8.93 -1.96 37.82
N ALA A 29 8.22 -2.63 38.74
CA ALA A 29 7.27 -3.68 38.40
C ALA A 29 5.98 -3.15 37.75
N ALA A 30 5.54 -1.93 38.08
CA ALA A 30 4.36 -1.31 37.46
C ALA A 30 4.63 -0.75 36.05
N ALA A 31 5.87 -0.30 35.77
CA ALA A 31 6.23 0.31 34.48
C ALA A 31 6.37 -0.70 33.33
N SER A 32 6.60 -1.99 33.63
CA SER A 32 6.82 -3.04 32.61
C SER A 32 5.51 -3.65 32.06
N ALA A 33 4.35 -3.38 32.66
CA ALA A 33 3.06 -3.92 32.21
C ALA A 33 2.36 -3.08 31.13
N ALA A 34 2.78 -1.83 30.90
CA ALA A 34 2.03 -0.88 30.07
C ALA A 34 2.45 -0.81 28.59
N ILE A 35 3.52 -1.50 28.18
CA ILE A 35 3.97 -1.49 26.77
C ILE A 35 3.82 -2.90 26.19
N ARG A 36 2.57 -3.35 26.08
CA ARG A 36 2.20 -4.34 25.06
C ARG A 36 1.81 -3.57 23.81
N ILE A 37 2.82 -3.06 23.09
CA ILE A 37 2.61 -2.74 21.67
C ILE A 37 2.28 -4.08 21.04
N SER A 38 1.00 -4.29 20.73
CA SER A 38 0.52 -5.48 20.03
C SER A 38 1.28 -5.59 18.71
N ILE A 39 2.32 -6.43 18.70
CA ILE A 39 2.97 -6.94 17.51
C ILE A 39 2.06 -8.02 16.91
N TRP A 40 0.80 -7.67 16.68
CA TRP A 40 -0.07 -8.49 15.88
C TRP A 40 0.27 -8.15 14.44
N PRO A 41 0.71 -9.09 13.59
CA PRO A 41 0.77 -8.80 12.16
C PRO A 41 -0.66 -8.44 11.77
N TRP A 42 -0.87 -7.22 11.26
CA TRP A 42 -2.16 -6.82 10.71
C TRP A 42 -2.56 -7.87 9.66
N LYS A 43 -3.41 -8.81 10.05
CA LYS A 43 -4.02 -9.82 9.18
C LYS A 43 -5.24 -9.18 8.51
N GLY A 44 -4.99 -8.12 7.75
CA GLY A 44 -5.99 -7.40 6.97
C GLY A 44 -5.37 -6.95 5.65
N ASP A 45 -6.20 -6.78 4.62
CA ASP A 45 -5.74 -6.20 3.37
C ASP A 45 -5.13 -4.82 3.61
N LYS A 46 -4.04 -4.51 2.88
CA LYS A 46 -3.41 -3.18 2.94
C LYS A 46 -4.47 -2.14 2.58
N PRO A 47 -4.60 -1.03 3.34
CA PRO A 47 -5.57 0.01 3.02
C PRO A 47 -5.29 0.55 1.61
N TYR A 48 -6.34 0.67 0.81
CA TYR A 48 -6.27 1.14 -0.58
C TYR A 48 -6.99 2.49 -0.73
N PRO A 49 -6.66 3.30 -1.75
CA PRO A 49 -7.24 4.64 -1.92
C PRO A 49 -8.77 4.60 -2.08
N GLN A 50 -9.46 5.42 -1.30
CA GLN A 50 -10.91 5.65 -1.35
C GLN A 50 -11.20 7.15 -1.15
N GLY A 51 -12.43 7.59 -1.41
CA GLY A 51 -12.86 8.96 -1.11
C GLY A 51 -13.86 9.51 -2.12
N ASP A 52 -13.74 10.80 -2.45
CA ASP A 52 -14.68 11.53 -3.30
C ASP A 52 -15.04 10.74 -4.57
N PRO A 53 -16.33 10.44 -4.80
CA PRO A 53 -16.75 9.63 -5.93
C PRO A 53 -16.44 10.34 -7.26
N LEU A 54 -15.80 9.60 -8.16
CA LEU A 54 -15.53 10.04 -9.53
C LEU A 54 -16.25 9.13 -10.53
N PRO A 55 -17.41 9.55 -11.05
CA PRO A 55 -18.10 8.84 -12.12
C PRO A 55 -17.29 8.86 -13.42
N VAL A 56 -17.24 7.72 -14.11
CA VAL A 56 -16.56 7.54 -15.39
C VAL A 56 -17.50 6.84 -16.37
N ASP A 57 -17.72 7.47 -17.52
CA ASP A 57 -18.50 6.91 -18.62
C ASP A 57 -17.61 6.02 -19.50
N LEU A 58 -17.97 4.74 -19.58
CA LEU A 58 -17.25 3.73 -20.35
C LEU A 58 -17.73 3.62 -21.80
N SER A 59 -18.86 4.23 -22.16
CA SER A 59 -19.42 4.19 -23.51
C SER A 59 -18.48 4.84 -24.54
N THR A 60 -17.71 5.82 -24.10
CA THR A 60 -16.77 6.59 -24.91
C THR A 60 -15.37 5.97 -24.97
N LEU A 61 -15.08 4.94 -24.15
CA LEU A 61 -13.76 4.30 -24.07
C LEU A 61 -13.67 3.09 -25.01
N PRO A 62 -12.92 3.16 -26.12
CA PRO A 62 -12.74 2.04 -27.03
C PRO A 62 -11.85 0.96 -26.44
N GLU A 63 -11.94 -0.26 -26.97
CA GLU A 63 -11.00 -1.34 -26.61
C GLU A 63 -9.55 -0.99 -26.97
N GLY A 64 -8.62 -1.47 -26.15
CA GLY A 64 -7.19 -1.18 -26.21
C GLY A 64 -6.81 0.24 -25.78
N LYS A 65 -7.78 1.10 -25.39
CA LYS A 65 -7.51 2.50 -25.04
C LYS A 65 -7.49 2.74 -23.54
N LEU A 66 -6.57 3.62 -23.15
CA LEU A 66 -6.35 4.08 -21.80
C LEU A 66 -6.94 5.48 -21.64
N LEU A 67 -7.89 5.61 -20.72
CA LEU A 67 -8.36 6.88 -20.21
C LEU A 67 -7.52 7.26 -18.98
N THR A 68 -7.00 8.49 -18.96
CA THR A 68 -6.32 9.06 -17.80
C THR A 68 -7.15 10.19 -17.22
N LEU A 69 -7.45 10.10 -15.94
CA LEU A 69 -8.24 11.07 -15.19
C LEU A 69 -7.41 11.62 -14.02
N ASN A 70 -7.73 12.83 -13.57
CA ASN A 70 -7.20 13.34 -12.31
C ASN A 70 -8.20 13.03 -11.19
N TRP A 71 -7.74 12.33 -10.15
CA TRP A 71 -8.53 12.01 -8.97
C TRP A 71 -7.65 12.21 -7.73
N GLN A 72 -8.09 13.07 -6.80
CA GLN A 72 -7.32 13.43 -5.60
C GLN A 72 -5.87 13.87 -5.92
N ASP A 73 -5.72 14.74 -6.93
CA ASP A 73 -4.43 15.26 -7.42
C ASP A 73 -3.44 14.18 -7.89
N LYS A 74 -3.97 13.01 -8.29
CA LYS A 74 -3.20 11.88 -8.78
C LYS A 74 -3.80 11.37 -10.10
N PRO A 75 -2.96 10.87 -11.03
CA PRO A 75 -3.47 10.19 -12.21
C PRO A 75 -4.12 8.88 -11.79
N VAL A 76 -5.36 8.67 -12.21
CA VAL A 76 -6.05 7.38 -12.18
C VAL A 76 -6.37 6.94 -13.60
N TRP A 77 -6.16 5.66 -13.86
CA TRP A 77 -6.27 5.05 -15.17
C TRP A 77 -7.49 4.15 -15.25
N VAL A 78 -8.14 4.18 -16.41
CA VAL A 78 -9.14 3.20 -16.82
C VAL A 78 -8.74 2.69 -18.20
N LEU A 79 -8.32 1.44 -18.29
CA LEU A 79 -7.97 0.76 -19.53
C LEU A 79 -9.07 -0.23 -19.89
N ARG A 80 -9.63 -0.11 -21.11
CA ARG A 80 -10.52 -1.14 -21.66
C ARG A 80 -9.69 -2.14 -22.46
N ARG A 81 -9.38 -3.29 -21.86
CA ARG A 81 -8.60 -4.36 -22.46
C ARG A 81 -9.39 -5.04 -23.58
N SER A 82 -8.74 -5.28 -24.71
CA SER A 82 -9.27 -6.10 -25.79
C SER A 82 -9.17 -7.59 -25.46
N ALA A 83 -9.85 -8.45 -26.22
CA ALA A 83 -9.69 -9.89 -26.10
C ALA A 83 -8.22 -10.36 -26.30
N ALA A 84 -7.47 -9.67 -27.17
CA ALA A 84 -6.05 -9.96 -27.40
C ALA A 84 -5.18 -9.62 -26.18
N ASP A 85 -5.51 -8.54 -25.48
CA ASP A 85 -4.83 -8.15 -24.23
C ASP A 85 -5.04 -9.21 -23.14
N LEU A 86 -6.28 -9.70 -22.98
CA LEU A 86 -6.61 -10.75 -22.01
C LEU A 86 -5.94 -12.08 -22.34
N ALA A 87 -5.89 -12.44 -23.63
CA ALA A 87 -5.16 -13.62 -24.08
C ALA A 87 -3.66 -13.50 -23.79
N THR A 88 -3.08 -12.30 -23.90
CA THR A 88 -1.67 -12.05 -23.57
C THR A 88 -1.41 -12.20 -22.08
N LEU A 89 -2.29 -11.68 -21.22
CA LEU A 89 -2.19 -11.83 -19.76
C LEU A 89 -2.20 -13.30 -19.32
N SER A 90 -2.99 -14.13 -19.99
CA SER A 90 -3.12 -15.56 -19.68
C SER A 90 -1.87 -16.38 -20.00
N LYS A 91 -0.96 -15.85 -20.83
CA LYS A 91 0.30 -16.52 -21.22
C LYS A 91 1.46 -16.19 -20.28
N LYS A 92 1.33 -15.14 -19.46
CA LYS A 92 2.40 -14.67 -18.58
C LYS A 92 2.57 -15.61 -17.39
N THR A 93 3.82 -15.99 -17.11
CA THR A 93 4.13 -16.94 -16.04
C THR A 93 4.49 -16.20 -14.75
N ALA A 94 4.27 -16.85 -13.60
CA ALA A 94 4.60 -16.28 -12.29
C ALA A 94 6.11 -16.03 -12.10
N ILE A 95 6.97 -16.68 -12.90
CA ILE A 95 8.43 -16.52 -12.83
C ILE A 95 8.88 -15.16 -13.37
N GLU A 96 8.10 -14.53 -14.25
CA GLU A 96 8.43 -13.23 -14.84
C GLU A 96 8.02 -12.04 -13.94
N LEU A 97 7.33 -12.28 -12.82
CA LEU A 97 6.65 -11.23 -12.05
C LEU A 97 7.14 -11.19 -10.59
N THR A 98 7.46 -10.00 -10.09
CA THR A 98 7.89 -9.80 -8.69
C THR A 98 6.78 -10.15 -7.69
N ASP A 99 5.52 -9.84 -8.02
CA ASP A 99 4.36 -10.07 -7.16
C ASP A 99 3.20 -10.69 -7.97
N ALA A 100 3.42 -11.88 -8.54
CA ALA A 100 2.48 -12.56 -9.42
C ALA A 100 1.07 -12.73 -8.82
N GLU A 101 1.01 -13.10 -7.54
CA GLU A 101 -0.22 -13.33 -6.76
C GLU A 101 -0.74 -12.07 -6.06
N SER A 102 -0.14 -10.91 -6.35
CA SER A 102 -0.50 -9.62 -5.76
C SER A 102 -0.44 -9.57 -4.22
N LYS A 103 0.33 -10.43 -3.56
CA LYS A 103 0.39 -10.54 -2.09
C LYS A 103 0.85 -9.23 -1.45
N GLU A 104 1.80 -8.55 -2.07
CA GLU A 104 2.32 -7.28 -1.59
C GLU A 104 1.58 -6.06 -2.14
N SER A 105 0.69 -6.28 -3.11
CA SER A 105 -0.06 -5.23 -3.79
C SER A 105 -1.15 -4.61 -2.92
N VAL A 106 -1.36 -3.31 -3.10
CA VAL A 106 -2.46 -2.55 -2.50
C VAL A 106 -3.64 -2.53 -3.47
N GLN A 107 -4.73 -3.22 -3.11
CA GLN A 107 -5.91 -3.38 -3.96
C GLN A 107 -7.13 -3.87 -3.16
N PRO A 108 -8.37 -3.61 -3.62
CA PRO A 108 -9.57 -4.20 -3.06
C PRO A 108 -9.60 -5.72 -3.17
N ALA A 109 -10.31 -6.38 -2.25
CA ALA A 109 -10.48 -7.83 -2.24
C ALA A 109 -11.14 -8.34 -3.53
N THR A 110 -12.06 -7.58 -4.12
CA THR A 110 -12.72 -7.90 -5.41
C THR A 110 -11.75 -7.94 -6.60
N CYS A 111 -10.58 -7.31 -6.45
CA CYS A 111 -9.51 -7.31 -7.44
C CYS A 111 -8.38 -8.30 -7.11
N ARG A 112 -8.54 -9.16 -6.09
CA ARG A 112 -7.62 -10.28 -5.79
C ARG A 112 -7.86 -11.46 -6.74
N ASN A 113 -7.57 -11.23 -8.01
CA ASN A 113 -7.69 -12.22 -9.09
C ASN A 113 -6.60 -11.99 -10.14
N PRO A 114 -6.37 -12.93 -11.08
CA PRO A 114 -5.29 -12.81 -12.07
C PRO A 114 -5.35 -11.56 -12.94
N HIS A 115 -6.55 -11.00 -13.17
CA HIS A 115 -6.74 -9.81 -14.00
C HIS A 115 -6.62 -8.49 -13.22
N ARG A 116 -6.56 -8.58 -11.88
CA ARG A 116 -6.55 -7.45 -10.95
C ARG A 116 -7.65 -6.44 -11.26
N SER A 117 -8.88 -6.94 -11.42
CA SER A 117 -10.04 -6.14 -11.81
C SER A 117 -11.35 -6.84 -11.44
N ILE A 118 -12.42 -6.08 -11.21
CA ILE A 118 -13.77 -6.63 -11.00
C ILE A 118 -14.30 -7.26 -12.29
N ARG A 119 -14.14 -6.57 -13.43
CA ARG A 119 -14.45 -7.09 -14.76
C ARG A 119 -13.16 -7.26 -15.57
N PRO A 120 -12.88 -8.43 -16.16
CA PRO A 120 -11.60 -8.67 -16.85
C PRO A 120 -11.29 -7.66 -17.95
N GLU A 121 -12.27 -7.09 -18.63
CA GLU A 121 -12.05 -6.11 -19.70
C GLU A 121 -11.76 -4.69 -19.20
N ILE A 122 -12.01 -4.37 -17.93
CA ILE A 122 -11.80 -3.02 -17.37
C ILE A 122 -10.71 -3.06 -16.29
N PHE A 123 -9.54 -2.53 -16.61
CA PHE A 123 -8.46 -2.36 -15.64
C PHE A 123 -8.47 -0.93 -15.08
N VAL A 124 -8.46 -0.81 -13.75
CA VAL A 124 -8.43 0.47 -13.04
C VAL A 124 -7.22 0.48 -12.10
N ALA A 125 -6.40 1.54 -12.16
CA ALA A 125 -5.24 1.67 -11.28
C ALA A 125 -4.82 3.12 -11.08
N MET A 126 -4.13 3.40 -9.98
CA MET A 126 -3.36 4.63 -9.83
C MET A 126 -2.21 4.61 -10.82
N GLY A 127 -2.11 5.65 -11.66
CA GLY A 127 -1.08 5.79 -12.70
C GLY A 127 0.30 6.18 -12.17
N LEU A 128 0.68 5.63 -11.02
CA LEU A 128 1.90 5.95 -10.28
C LEU A 128 2.73 4.69 -10.10
N CYS A 129 3.96 4.72 -10.61
CA CYS A 129 4.92 3.64 -10.42
C CYS A 129 5.19 3.44 -8.93
N THR A 130 5.16 2.19 -8.46
CA THR A 130 5.35 1.84 -7.04
C THR A 130 6.80 1.99 -6.56
N HIS A 131 7.75 2.26 -7.46
CA HIS A 131 9.12 2.60 -7.09
C HIS A 131 9.18 3.97 -6.39
N GLN A 132 8.94 5.06 -7.14
CA GLN A 132 9.07 6.45 -6.65
C GLN A 132 8.02 7.40 -7.26
N GLY A 133 6.90 6.87 -7.76
CA GLY A 133 5.75 7.69 -8.14
C GLY A 133 5.82 8.38 -9.51
N CYS A 134 6.83 8.10 -10.36
CA CYS A 134 6.79 8.50 -11.77
C CYS A 134 5.54 7.94 -12.46
N ILE A 135 5.07 8.59 -13.52
CA ILE A 135 3.91 8.16 -14.31
C ILE A 135 4.40 7.26 -15.46
N PRO A 136 4.10 5.95 -15.46
CA PRO A 136 4.40 5.08 -16.59
C PRO A 136 3.54 5.44 -17.82
N TYR A 137 3.96 5.01 -19.01
CA TYR A 137 3.13 5.11 -20.22
C TYR A 137 2.69 3.72 -20.68
N LEU A 138 1.52 3.63 -21.32
CA LEU A 138 1.05 2.39 -21.94
C LEU A 138 1.83 2.13 -23.24
N SER A 139 2.50 0.98 -23.31
CA SER A 139 3.05 0.40 -24.52
C SER A 139 2.06 -0.65 -25.04
N GLU A 140 1.45 -0.37 -26.20
CA GLU A 140 0.40 -1.20 -26.78
C GLU A 140 0.81 -2.69 -26.86
N GLY A 141 -0.04 -3.57 -26.33
CA GLY A 141 0.20 -5.02 -26.26
C GLY A 141 1.29 -5.50 -25.30
N LYS A 142 2.08 -4.59 -24.69
CA LYS A 142 3.17 -4.95 -23.76
C LYS A 142 2.84 -4.66 -22.29
N GLY A 143 2.09 -3.59 -22.03
CA GLY A 143 1.76 -3.14 -20.67
C GLY A 143 2.27 -1.73 -20.41
N PHE A 144 2.70 -1.42 -19.19
CA PHE A 144 3.10 -0.08 -18.77
C PHE A 144 4.61 0.00 -18.54
N ILE A 145 5.26 1.06 -19.04
CA ILE A 145 6.71 1.24 -18.92
C ILE A 145 6.98 2.54 -18.16
N CYS A 146 7.70 2.44 -17.04
CA CYS A 146 8.14 3.58 -16.27
C CYS A 146 9.44 4.16 -16.87
N PRO A 147 9.44 5.42 -17.36
CA PRO A 147 10.62 5.98 -18.05
C PRO A 147 11.78 6.31 -17.10
N CYS A 148 11.55 6.37 -15.79
CA CYS A 148 12.56 6.83 -14.83
C CYS A 148 13.67 5.79 -14.58
N HIS A 149 13.27 4.54 -14.31
CA HIS A 149 14.20 3.46 -13.95
C HIS A 149 13.78 2.12 -14.59
N ALA A 150 13.09 2.19 -15.72
CA ALA A 150 12.71 1.05 -16.57
C ALA A 150 11.84 -0.04 -15.93
N SER A 151 11.19 0.19 -14.78
CA SER A 151 10.19 -0.76 -14.25
C SER A 151 9.08 -0.97 -15.27
N GLN A 152 8.80 -2.23 -15.59
CA GLN A 152 7.72 -2.63 -16.49
C GLN A 152 6.59 -3.27 -15.70
N TYR A 153 5.37 -3.09 -16.20
CA TYR A 153 4.19 -3.75 -15.68
C TYR A 153 3.41 -4.34 -16.84
N ASP A 154 2.73 -5.47 -16.65
CA ASP A 154 1.83 -6.00 -17.65
C ASP A 154 0.49 -5.25 -17.71
N LEU A 155 -0.46 -5.71 -18.54
CA LEU A 155 -1.78 -5.09 -18.72
C LEU A 155 -2.75 -5.33 -17.53
N ALA A 156 -2.32 -6.02 -16.48
CA ALA A 156 -3.00 -6.08 -15.18
C ALA A 156 -2.24 -5.23 -14.13
N GLY A 157 -1.25 -4.45 -14.57
CA GLY A 157 -0.40 -3.64 -13.70
C GLY A 157 0.51 -4.48 -12.80
N ARG A 158 0.77 -5.74 -13.14
CA ARG A 158 1.70 -6.60 -12.39
C ARG A 158 3.13 -6.30 -12.80
N VAL A 159 3.99 -6.06 -11.83
CA VAL A 159 5.37 -5.63 -12.08
C VAL A 159 6.25 -6.82 -12.49
N PHE A 160 7.07 -6.62 -13.52
CA PHE A 160 8.09 -7.58 -13.93
C PHE A 160 9.31 -7.52 -13.00
N ASP A 161 10.07 -8.61 -12.93
CA ASP A 161 11.23 -8.78 -12.05
C ASP A 161 12.53 -8.07 -12.54
N ASP A 162 12.45 -7.37 -13.67
CA ASP A 162 13.57 -6.71 -14.34
C ASP A 162 13.77 -5.23 -13.94
N GLY A 163 12.99 -4.73 -12.98
CA GLY A 163 13.04 -3.34 -12.53
C GLY A 163 12.94 -3.14 -11.01
N PRO A 164 13.20 -1.91 -10.52
CA PRO A 164 13.27 -1.62 -9.08
C PRO A 164 11.93 -1.45 -8.36
N ALA A 165 10.80 -1.58 -9.08
CA ALA A 165 9.49 -1.39 -8.48
C ALA A 165 9.13 -2.60 -7.60
N PRO A 166 8.80 -2.40 -6.31
CA PRO A 166 8.69 -3.50 -5.36
C PRO A 166 7.34 -4.24 -5.41
N ALA A 167 6.32 -3.67 -6.05
CA ALA A 167 4.97 -4.21 -6.07
C ALA A 167 4.18 -3.77 -7.32
N ASN A 168 3.04 -4.42 -7.57
CA ASN A 168 2.14 -4.08 -8.67
C ASN A 168 1.49 -2.71 -8.48
N LEU A 169 0.99 -2.10 -9.57
CA LEU A 169 0.28 -0.82 -9.53
C LEU A 169 -0.89 -0.85 -8.54
N VAL A 170 -1.05 0.22 -7.76
CA VAL A 170 -2.12 0.34 -6.75
C VAL A 170 -3.48 0.40 -7.44
N ILE A 171 -4.47 -0.33 -6.91
CA ILE A 171 -5.85 -0.28 -7.38
C ILE A 171 -6.68 0.49 -6.33
N PRO A 172 -7.36 1.58 -6.72
CA PRO A 172 -8.26 2.29 -5.81
C PRO A 172 -9.56 1.51 -5.59
N ALA A 173 -10.37 1.91 -4.63
CA ALA A 173 -11.77 1.49 -4.56
C ALA A 173 -12.51 1.94 -5.83
N TYR A 174 -13.33 1.06 -6.37
CA TYR A 174 -14.28 1.42 -7.42
C TYR A 174 -15.41 0.38 -7.48
N ARG A 175 -16.53 0.78 -8.06
CA ARG A 175 -17.63 -0.12 -8.42
C ARG A 175 -18.25 0.24 -9.76
N PHE A 176 -19.05 -0.67 -10.30
CA PHE A 176 -19.89 -0.37 -11.45
C PHE A 176 -21.27 0.10 -11.00
N ALA A 177 -21.65 1.32 -11.37
CA ALA A 177 -23.01 1.82 -11.18
C ALA A 177 -23.96 1.26 -12.26
N SER A 178 -23.42 0.88 -13.43
CA SER A 178 -24.13 0.17 -14.51
C SER A 178 -23.13 -0.54 -15.43
N ASP A 179 -23.58 -1.09 -16.56
CA ASP A 179 -22.69 -1.69 -17.55
C ASP A 179 -21.74 -0.66 -18.18
N GLN A 180 -22.19 0.59 -18.33
CA GLN A 180 -21.45 1.67 -19.00
C GLN A 180 -20.97 2.76 -18.05
N GLN A 181 -21.19 2.62 -16.73
CA GLN A 181 -20.78 3.61 -15.75
C GLN A 181 -19.99 2.97 -14.60
N LEU A 182 -18.76 3.43 -14.46
CA LEU A 182 -17.84 3.13 -13.36
C LEU A 182 -17.86 4.30 -12.37
N VAL A 183 -17.61 4.03 -11.09
CA VAL A 183 -17.37 5.08 -10.09
C VAL A 183 -16.12 4.72 -9.29
N ILE A 184 -15.12 5.59 -9.36
CA ILE A 184 -13.85 5.47 -8.61
C ILE A 184 -14.01 6.18 -7.25
N GLY A 185 -13.39 5.63 -6.21
CA GLY A 185 -13.39 6.17 -4.85
C GLY A 185 -14.33 5.45 -3.87
N GLU A 186 -15.22 4.60 -4.37
CA GLU A 186 -16.23 3.88 -3.57
C GLU A 186 -16.09 2.37 -3.78
N ASP A 187 -16.20 1.58 -2.70
CA ASP A 187 -16.16 0.11 -2.77
C ASP A 187 -17.35 -0.48 -3.54
N ALA A 188 -17.15 -1.69 -4.07
CA ALA A 188 -18.15 -2.48 -4.79
C ALA A 188 -19.02 -3.35 -3.89
#